data_AF-A0A653C5R5-F1
#
_entry.id   AF-A0A653C5R5-F1
#
_cell.length_a   1.000
_cell.length_b   1.000
_cell.length_c   1.000
_cell.angle_alpha   90.00
_cell.angle_beta   90.00
_cell.angle_gamma   90.00
#
_symmetry.space_group_name_H-M   'P 1'
#
loop_
_entity.id
_entity.type
_entity.pdbx_description
1 polymer ?
#
loop_
_entity_poly.entity_id
_entity_poly.type
_entity_poly.pdbx_seq_one_letter_code
_entity_poly.pdbx_strand_id
1 'polypeptide(L)'
;MPKKIGFTVVYITSEESKYKSTELNTHAPIVKGWQSAKDCEYPQELILQLENRCILVKVQLLAHQFLIPSKVELFVNNEDTNTVEDVSNLCWDYLGYITLSTNESTGFKSRELKSANVPKTEVTYVKINLHNNHVNAHNVFNQVSLIAVNILGMDIETRRSSVSEESEASKLNDIVNSPEYFSPYDDLAFIMYVDSDIAKIIRDMEIKKHLAVINERFQYARKLKNAMAKLRTAGEKLVKYELEKRHAIELEDYERASFKKTQMEQFRNEVYEEVCMEQLMEANGVCPKNDESSADDIDGNNQNKNLLSPVLTKNPSDSRRVSSPNQTSPAHLPRHQSPKTGSPSTGSPTNIQTSRSGSFRRRNKSAGAIVKSTYEMYEEKPLPALRHSQTNEFLRECQLEPEYKVTSKLTEREKKQAALPILVFGNDLVEKFYSKHYCDKEDGLNRLKDELLAYDSSRMHAPNKTARAAIFLLHRSLRDKVFLCIVWQMKSLGCFLYSLYLAESPQQKLLEA
;
A
#
# COMPACT_ATOMS: atom_id res chain seq x y z
N MET A 1 -15.48 19.17 -0.21
CA MET A 1 -14.92 17.91 0.26
C MET A 1 -15.95 17.30 1.16
N PRO A 2 -16.57 16.22 0.68
CA PRO A 2 -17.18 15.26 1.56
C PRO A 2 -16.15 14.86 2.62
N LYS A 3 -16.46 15.13 3.88
CA LYS A 3 -15.61 14.77 5.03
C LYS A 3 -16.17 13.52 5.67
N LYS A 4 -15.36 12.89 6.50
CA LYS A 4 -15.84 11.83 7.40
C LYS A 4 -16.92 12.39 8.32
N ILE A 5 -18.09 11.76 8.31
CA ILE A 5 -19.20 12.05 9.22
C ILE A 5 -19.12 11.07 10.37
N GLY A 6 -19.07 11.59 11.60
CA GLY A 6 -19.15 10.77 12.80
C GLY A 6 -20.54 10.15 12.94
N PHE A 7 -20.59 8.95 13.51
CA PHE A 7 -21.84 8.25 13.77
C PHE A 7 -21.71 7.37 15.00
N THR A 8 -22.87 6.92 15.49
CA THR A 8 -22.98 5.91 16.53
C THR A 8 -23.87 4.77 16.04
N VAL A 9 -23.46 3.53 16.30
CA VAL A 9 -24.34 2.37 16.11
C VAL A 9 -25.38 2.37 17.22
N VAL A 10 -26.66 2.50 16.85
CA VAL A 10 -27.79 2.61 17.80
C VAL A 10 -28.64 1.35 17.86
N TYR A 11 -28.57 0.51 16.84
CA TYR A 11 -29.30 -0.75 16.80
C TYR A 11 -28.52 -1.82 16.03
N ILE A 12 -28.70 -3.06 16.48
CA ILE A 12 -28.19 -4.25 15.82
C ILE A 12 -29.07 -5.47 16.05
N THR A 13 -29.13 -6.37 15.06
CA THR A 13 -29.87 -7.64 15.21
C THR A 13 -29.16 -8.60 16.17
N SER A 14 -27.84 -8.77 16.02
CA SER A 14 -27.04 -9.65 16.86
C SER A 14 -25.56 -9.26 16.87
N GLU A 15 -24.83 -9.66 17.90
CA GLU A 15 -23.39 -9.50 17.98
C GLU A 15 -22.73 -10.62 18.78
N GLU A 16 -21.47 -10.91 18.47
CA GLU A 16 -20.64 -11.81 19.27
C GLU A 16 -19.94 -11.03 20.40
N SER A 17 -19.85 -11.62 21.61
CA SER A 17 -19.42 -10.89 22.81
C SER A 17 -18.03 -10.24 22.73
N LYS A 18 -17.14 -10.78 21.88
CA LYS A 18 -15.78 -10.26 21.66
C LYS A 18 -15.69 -9.20 20.55
N TYR A 19 -16.74 -9.05 19.74
CA TYR A 19 -16.78 -8.27 18.50
C TYR A 19 -18.05 -7.41 18.46
N LYS A 20 -18.13 -6.48 19.40
CA LYS A 20 -19.31 -5.65 19.62
C LYS A 20 -19.46 -4.58 18.54
N SER A 21 -20.70 -4.21 18.28
CA SER A 21 -21.11 -3.11 17.39
C SER A 21 -20.42 -1.78 17.72
N THR A 22 -20.18 -1.50 19.00
CA THR A 22 -19.51 -0.26 19.46
C THR A 22 -18.11 -0.07 18.89
N GLU A 23 -17.42 -1.15 18.48
CA GLU A 23 -16.11 -1.07 17.82
C GLU A 23 -16.18 -0.32 16.47
N LEU A 24 -17.33 -0.33 15.79
CA LEU A 24 -17.51 0.36 14.52
C LEU A 24 -17.53 1.89 14.65
N ASN A 25 -17.83 2.42 15.85
CA ASN A 25 -17.86 3.88 16.09
C ASN A 25 -16.47 4.51 15.98
N THR A 26 -15.42 3.70 16.12
CA THR A 26 -14.02 4.16 16.07
C THR A 26 -13.27 3.48 14.94
N HIS A 27 -12.49 4.26 14.20
CA HIS A 27 -11.59 3.72 13.18
C HIS A 27 -10.16 3.86 13.68
N ALA A 28 -9.54 2.73 13.98
CA ALA A 28 -8.13 2.67 14.30
C ALA A 28 -7.57 1.30 13.90
N PRO A 29 -6.27 1.16 13.72
CA PRO A 29 -5.66 -0.11 13.28
C PRO A 29 -5.88 -1.31 14.21
N ILE A 30 -6.26 -1.03 15.45
CA ILE A 30 -6.38 -2.01 16.54
C ILE A 30 -7.82 -2.43 16.82
N VAL A 31 -8.80 -1.80 16.18
CA VAL A 31 -10.21 -2.14 16.37
C VAL A 31 -10.49 -3.52 15.79
N LYS A 32 -11.35 -4.26 16.47
CA LYS A 32 -11.75 -5.60 16.03
C LYS A 32 -12.91 -5.56 15.06
N GLY A 33 -13.73 -4.51 15.16
CA GLY A 33 -14.98 -4.37 14.43
C GLY A 33 -16.09 -5.24 15.02
N TRP A 34 -17.18 -5.33 14.26
CA TRP A 34 -18.37 -6.07 14.61
C TRP A 34 -18.45 -7.42 13.90
N GLN A 35 -19.02 -8.41 14.59
CA GLN A 35 -19.33 -9.72 14.03
C GLN A 35 -20.70 -10.18 14.53
N SER A 36 -21.52 -10.74 13.64
CA SER A 36 -22.83 -11.29 13.98
C SER A 36 -22.71 -12.47 14.96
N ALA A 37 -23.81 -12.84 15.62
CA ALA A 37 -23.86 -14.10 16.36
C ALA A 37 -23.61 -15.31 15.44
N LYS A 38 -23.15 -16.43 16.02
CA LYS A 38 -22.95 -17.69 15.30
C LYS A 38 -24.29 -18.22 14.77
N ASP A 39 -24.28 -18.73 13.55
CA ASP A 39 -25.44 -19.29 12.87
C ASP A 39 -26.65 -18.34 12.90
N CYS A 40 -26.38 -17.04 12.72
CA CYS A 40 -27.39 -15.99 12.76
C CYS A 40 -28.39 -16.09 11.58
N GLU A 41 -29.60 -15.61 11.81
CA GLU A 41 -30.58 -15.44 10.74
C GLU A 41 -30.22 -14.24 9.85
N TYR A 42 -30.60 -14.30 8.57
CA TYR A 42 -30.32 -13.23 7.61
C TYR A 42 -31.61 -12.52 7.17
N PRO A 43 -31.57 -11.20 6.91
CA PRO A 43 -30.40 -10.33 6.99
C PRO A 43 -30.05 -9.91 8.43
N GLN A 44 -28.77 -9.62 8.66
CA GLN A 44 -28.33 -8.92 9.88
C GLN A 44 -28.43 -7.41 9.65
N GLU A 45 -29.04 -6.69 10.58
CA GLU A 45 -29.30 -5.26 10.48
C GLU A 45 -28.39 -4.46 11.42
N LEU A 46 -27.89 -3.34 10.91
CA LEU A 46 -27.12 -2.32 11.62
C LEU A 46 -27.77 -0.96 11.35
N ILE A 47 -28.04 -0.17 12.38
CA ILE A 47 -28.50 1.22 12.21
C ILE A 47 -27.48 2.18 12.81
N LEU A 48 -27.05 3.10 11.96
CA LEU A 48 -26.11 4.16 12.28
C LEU A 48 -26.87 5.48 12.42
N GLN A 49 -26.77 6.12 13.59
CA GLN A 49 -27.20 7.49 13.80
C GLN A 49 -26.01 8.42 13.54
N LEU A 50 -26.14 9.32 12.57
CA LEU A 50 -25.11 10.30 12.27
C LEU A 50 -25.09 11.40 13.33
N GLU A 51 -23.91 11.88 13.68
CA GLU A 51 -23.74 12.97 14.66
C GLU A 51 -24.41 14.26 14.18
N ASN A 52 -24.31 14.55 12.88
CA ASN A 52 -24.92 15.71 12.24
C ASN A 52 -25.69 15.28 10.99
N ARG A 53 -26.81 15.96 10.74
CA ARG A 53 -27.55 15.83 9.47
C ARG A 53 -26.63 16.27 8.33
N CYS A 54 -26.44 15.40 7.33
CA CYS A 54 -25.50 15.66 6.25
C CYS A 54 -26.08 15.27 4.89
N ILE A 55 -25.45 15.73 3.81
CA ILE A 55 -25.68 15.20 2.46
C ILE A 55 -24.72 14.03 2.26
N LEU A 56 -25.26 12.81 2.20
CA LEU A 56 -24.47 11.61 1.97
C LEU A 56 -23.88 11.60 0.56
N VAL A 57 -22.61 11.22 0.42
CA VAL A 57 -21.92 11.18 -0.88
C VAL A 57 -21.29 9.82 -1.15
N LYS A 58 -20.66 9.22 -0.14
CA LYS A 58 -19.95 7.95 -0.31
C LYS A 58 -20.02 7.12 0.98
N VAL A 59 -20.17 5.82 0.81
CA VAL A 59 -20.10 4.82 1.89
C VAL A 59 -18.93 3.89 1.60
N GLN A 60 -18.12 3.59 2.62
CA GLN A 60 -17.04 2.61 2.52
C GLN A 60 -17.24 1.52 3.56
N LEU A 61 -17.14 0.26 3.13
CA LEU A 61 -17.29 -0.92 3.97
C LEU A 61 -16.00 -1.72 3.94
N LEU A 62 -15.41 -1.97 5.11
CA LEU A 62 -14.27 -2.88 5.26
C LEU A 62 -14.76 -4.16 5.92
N ALA A 63 -14.94 -5.23 5.13
CA ALA A 63 -15.35 -6.53 5.63
C ALA A 63 -14.16 -7.37 6.11
N HIS A 64 -14.44 -8.29 7.04
CA HIS A 64 -13.46 -9.28 7.50
C HIS A 64 -13.00 -10.17 6.35
N GLN A 65 -11.78 -10.71 6.39
CA GLN A 65 -11.15 -11.42 5.26
C GLN A 65 -11.87 -12.70 4.79
N PHE A 66 -12.70 -13.33 5.64
CA PHE A 66 -13.49 -14.52 5.29
C PHE A 66 -14.93 -14.55 5.84
N LEU A 67 -15.35 -13.56 6.63
CA LEU A 67 -16.72 -13.45 7.13
C LEU A 67 -17.49 -12.42 6.28
N ILE A 68 -17.35 -12.54 4.96
CA ILE A 68 -17.76 -11.51 4.01
C ILE A 68 -19.23 -11.73 3.65
N PRO A 69 -20.12 -10.74 3.85
CA PRO A 69 -21.49 -10.80 3.35
C PRO A 69 -21.50 -10.79 1.82
N SER A 70 -22.37 -11.59 1.20
CA SER A 70 -22.50 -11.65 -0.26
C SER A 70 -23.16 -10.40 -0.85
N LYS A 71 -24.06 -9.79 -0.09
CA LYS A 71 -24.80 -8.58 -0.44
C LYS A 71 -25.01 -7.72 0.81
N VAL A 72 -24.84 -6.41 0.66
CA VAL A 72 -25.16 -5.40 1.68
C VAL A 72 -26.12 -4.39 1.08
N GLU A 73 -27.31 -4.26 1.65
CA GLU A 73 -28.30 -3.25 1.26
C GLU A 73 -28.18 -2.01 2.16
N LEU A 74 -28.38 -0.85 1.55
CA LEU A 74 -28.32 0.45 2.22
C LEU A 74 -29.69 1.11 2.17
N PHE A 75 -30.13 1.60 3.31
CA PHE A 75 -31.32 2.41 3.48
C PHE A 75 -30.97 3.67 4.26
N VAL A 76 -31.74 4.74 4.05
CA VAL A 76 -31.50 6.02 4.70
C VAL A 76 -32.80 6.61 5.25
N ASN A 77 -32.66 7.48 6.24
CA ASN A 77 -33.75 8.27 6.81
C ASN A 77 -33.20 9.67 7.16
N ASN A 78 -34.09 10.67 7.22
CA ASN A 78 -33.77 12.08 7.41
C ASN A 78 -34.64 12.76 8.49
N GLU A 79 -35.18 11.98 9.42
CA GLU A 79 -35.93 12.51 10.56
C GLU A 79 -34.99 13.16 11.59
N ASP A 80 -35.52 14.11 12.36
CA ASP A 80 -34.75 14.81 13.38
C ASP A 80 -34.40 13.85 14.52
N THR A 81 -33.09 13.69 14.76
CA THR A 81 -32.56 12.78 15.78
C THR A 81 -33.06 13.09 17.19
N ASN A 82 -33.48 14.33 17.47
CA ASN A 82 -34.02 14.70 18.78
C ASN A 82 -35.48 14.26 19.00
N THR A 83 -36.19 13.91 17.93
CA THR A 83 -37.63 13.56 17.98
C THR A 83 -37.89 12.06 17.95
N VAL A 84 -36.86 11.26 17.67
CA VAL A 84 -36.96 9.81 17.50
C VAL A 84 -36.71 9.12 18.84
N GLU A 85 -37.76 8.55 19.44
CA GLU A 85 -37.63 7.74 20.66
C GLU A 85 -37.27 6.28 20.35
N ASP A 86 -37.82 5.72 19.26
CA ASP A 86 -37.57 4.34 18.82
C ASP A 86 -37.23 4.28 17.33
N VAL A 87 -36.02 3.81 17.06
CA VAL A 87 -35.42 3.69 15.72
C VAL A 87 -36.20 2.68 14.85
N SER A 88 -36.95 1.76 15.47
CA SER A 88 -37.76 0.73 14.79
C SER A 88 -38.92 1.33 13.98
N ASN A 89 -39.38 2.53 14.35
CA ASN A 89 -40.53 3.20 13.72
C ASN A 89 -40.14 4.12 12.56
N LEU A 90 -38.83 4.28 12.28
CA LEU A 90 -38.35 5.13 11.20
C LEU A 90 -38.82 4.61 9.83
N CYS A 91 -39.22 5.55 8.97
CA CYS A 91 -39.48 5.24 7.56
C CYS A 91 -38.17 5.19 6.78
N TRP A 92 -37.93 4.10 6.05
CA TRP A 92 -36.66 3.85 5.38
C TRP A 92 -36.77 3.99 3.86
N ASP A 93 -35.94 4.86 3.30
CA ASP A 93 -35.76 4.97 1.85
C ASP A 93 -34.64 4.04 1.39
N TYR A 94 -34.93 3.16 0.43
CA TYR A 94 -33.93 2.27 -0.14
C TYR A 94 -32.97 3.03 -1.05
N LEU A 95 -31.68 2.98 -0.72
CA LEU A 95 -30.63 3.68 -1.46
C LEU A 95 -29.98 2.79 -2.54
N GLY A 96 -29.85 1.50 -2.26
CA GLY A 96 -29.23 0.55 -3.17
C GLY A 96 -28.55 -0.61 -2.45
N TYR A 97 -27.73 -1.36 -3.17
CA TYR A 97 -26.97 -2.48 -2.63
C TYR A 97 -25.53 -2.51 -3.15
N ILE A 98 -24.69 -3.18 -2.38
CA ILE A 98 -23.28 -3.40 -2.63
C ILE A 98 -23.02 -4.91 -2.58
N THR A 99 -22.34 -5.44 -3.59
CA THR A 99 -21.80 -6.80 -3.56
C THR A 99 -20.31 -6.76 -3.23
N LEU A 100 -19.88 -7.71 -2.41
CA LEU A 100 -18.49 -7.87 -1.99
C LEU A 100 -17.91 -9.14 -2.62
N SER A 101 -16.59 -9.18 -2.85
CA SER A 101 -15.95 -10.35 -3.43
C SER A 101 -15.78 -11.48 -2.41
N THR A 102 -15.66 -12.73 -2.88
CA THR A 102 -15.42 -13.90 -2.02
C THR A 102 -14.04 -13.87 -1.36
N ASN A 103 -13.12 -13.05 -1.88
CA ASN A 103 -11.73 -12.95 -1.45
C ASN A 103 -10.89 -14.25 -1.58
N GLU A 104 -11.37 -15.22 -2.36
CA GLU A 104 -10.62 -16.45 -2.69
C GLU A 104 -9.28 -16.17 -3.38
N SER A 105 -9.21 -15.09 -4.18
CA SER A 105 -8.02 -14.71 -4.93
C SER A 105 -6.82 -14.35 -4.05
N THR A 106 -7.06 -13.95 -2.80
CA THR A 106 -6.00 -13.68 -1.80
C THR A 106 -5.77 -14.85 -0.86
N GLY A 107 -6.53 -15.95 -1.02
CA GLY A 107 -6.57 -17.06 -0.09
C GLY A 107 -7.13 -16.64 1.27
N PHE A 108 -8.13 -15.75 1.29
CA PHE A 108 -8.80 -15.27 2.50
C PHE A 108 -7.90 -14.55 3.51
N LYS A 109 -6.85 -13.88 3.02
CA LYS A 109 -5.85 -13.21 3.88
C LYS A 109 -6.07 -11.71 3.96
N SER A 110 -6.51 -11.10 2.87
CA SER A 110 -6.73 -9.65 2.82
C SER A 110 -8.13 -9.29 3.30
N ARG A 111 -8.31 -8.16 4.00
CA ARG A 111 -9.65 -7.61 4.24
C ARG A 111 -10.24 -7.08 2.93
N GLU A 112 -11.55 -7.16 2.77
CA GLU A 112 -12.25 -6.67 1.58
C GLU A 112 -12.75 -5.24 1.83
N LEU A 113 -12.22 -4.26 1.08
CA LEU A 113 -12.66 -2.87 1.13
C LEU A 113 -13.50 -2.55 -0.10
N LYS A 114 -14.72 -2.08 0.12
CA LYS A 114 -15.61 -1.62 -0.95
C LYS A 114 -16.02 -0.17 -0.70
N SER A 115 -15.83 0.68 -1.70
CA SER A 115 -16.27 2.08 -1.71
C SER A 115 -17.38 2.28 -2.73
N ALA A 116 -18.50 2.85 -2.31
CA ALA A 116 -19.64 3.13 -3.18
C ALA A 116 -20.02 4.61 -3.09
N ASN A 117 -20.05 5.29 -4.23
CA ASN A 117 -20.69 6.59 -4.34
C ASN A 117 -22.20 6.38 -4.32
N VAL A 118 -22.92 7.26 -3.63
CA VAL A 118 -24.37 7.17 -3.51
C VAL A 118 -25.03 8.45 -4.01
N PRO A 119 -26.33 8.40 -4.37
CA PRO A 119 -27.10 9.60 -4.66
C PRO A 119 -26.99 10.61 -3.52
N LYS A 120 -26.87 11.90 -3.89
CA LYS A 120 -26.81 12.99 -2.92
C LYS A 120 -28.17 13.14 -2.24
N THR A 121 -28.25 12.68 -1.00
CA THR A 121 -29.48 12.68 -0.21
C THR A 121 -29.17 13.21 1.19
N GLU A 122 -30.07 14.00 1.75
CA GLU A 122 -29.98 14.45 3.15
C GLU A 122 -30.33 13.29 4.08
N VAL A 123 -29.49 13.05 5.08
CA VAL A 123 -29.62 11.89 5.96
C VAL A 123 -29.25 12.23 7.40
N THR A 124 -29.93 11.56 8.33
CA THR A 124 -29.63 11.51 9.76
C THR A 124 -29.39 10.09 10.25
N TYR A 125 -29.98 9.09 9.59
CA TYR A 125 -29.75 7.68 9.86
C TYR A 125 -29.39 6.91 8.58
N VAL A 126 -28.53 5.90 8.75
CA VAL A 126 -28.18 4.93 7.71
C VAL A 126 -28.42 3.53 8.26
N LYS A 127 -29.26 2.75 7.59
CA LYS A 127 -29.47 1.33 7.88
C LYS A 127 -28.72 0.47 6.87
N ILE A 128 -28.03 -0.54 7.39
CA ILE A 128 -27.19 -1.47 6.63
C ILE A 128 -27.70 -2.89 6.89
N ASN A 129 -28.17 -3.56 5.84
CA ASN A 129 -28.64 -4.94 5.91
C ASN A 129 -27.64 -5.88 5.23
N LEU A 130 -27.02 -6.75 6.02
CA LEU A 130 -26.03 -7.72 5.58
C LEU A 130 -26.70 -9.07 5.34
N HIS A 131 -26.65 -9.55 4.11
CA HIS A 131 -27.19 -10.86 3.71
C HIS A 131 -26.18 -11.97 3.97
N ASN A 132 -26.55 -13.20 3.60
CA ASN A 132 -25.75 -14.42 3.80
C ASN A 132 -24.28 -14.24 3.41
N ASN A 133 -23.37 -14.86 4.17
CA ASN A 133 -21.95 -14.84 3.88
C ASN A 133 -21.59 -15.62 2.60
N HIS A 134 -20.41 -15.30 2.05
CA HIS A 134 -19.75 -16.17 1.08
C HIS A 134 -19.27 -17.46 1.77
N VAL A 135 -19.62 -18.61 1.20
CA VAL A 135 -19.25 -19.93 1.75
C VAL A 135 -17.75 -20.15 1.58
N ASN A 136 -17.07 -20.51 2.67
CA ASN A 136 -15.67 -20.88 2.66
C ASN A 136 -15.30 -21.73 3.88
N ALA A 137 -14.13 -22.37 3.85
CA ALA A 137 -13.69 -23.30 4.89
C ALA A 137 -13.37 -22.63 6.24
N HIS A 138 -13.18 -21.31 6.28
CA HIS A 138 -12.83 -20.57 7.50
C HIS A 138 -14.07 -20.05 8.25
N ASN A 139 -15.20 -19.88 7.57
CA ASN A 139 -16.45 -19.40 8.15
C ASN A 139 -17.42 -20.56 8.45
N VAL A 140 -17.11 -21.34 9.49
CA VAL A 140 -17.88 -22.55 9.84
C VAL A 140 -19.27 -22.21 10.41
N PHE A 141 -19.42 -21.04 11.03
CA PHE A 141 -20.64 -20.61 11.73
C PHE A 141 -21.52 -19.68 10.89
N ASN A 142 -21.28 -19.58 9.58
CA ASN A 142 -22.03 -18.72 8.66
C ASN A 142 -22.23 -17.30 9.23
N GLN A 143 -21.16 -16.67 9.72
CA GLN A 143 -21.21 -15.33 10.29
C GLN A 143 -20.88 -14.27 9.23
N VAL A 144 -21.32 -13.03 9.47
CA VAL A 144 -20.88 -11.85 8.72
C VAL A 144 -20.21 -10.85 9.65
N SER A 145 -19.21 -10.13 9.14
CA SER A 145 -18.44 -9.18 9.94
C SER A 145 -17.99 -7.97 9.13
N LEU A 146 -18.12 -6.80 9.75
CA LEU A 146 -17.55 -5.54 9.30
C LEU A 146 -16.48 -5.11 10.29
N ILE A 147 -15.28 -4.83 9.78
CA ILE A 147 -14.18 -4.27 10.56
C ILE A 147 -14.39 -2.78 10.78
N ALA A 148 -14.85 -2.06 9.75
CA ALA A 148 -15.09 -0.62 9.81
C ALA A 148 -16.13 -0.19 8.75
N VAL A 149 -16.85 0.89 9.05
CA VAL A 149 -17.81 1.53 8.14
C VAL A 149 -17.53 3.01 8.10
N ASN A 150 -17.30 3.58 6.92
CA ASN A 150 -17.03 5.01 6.79
C ASN A 150 -18.13 5.70 6.00
N ILE A 151 -18.67 6.76 6.60
CA ILE A 151 -19.68 7.62 6.00
C ILE A 151 -18.99 8.92 5.61
N LEU A 152 -19.03 9.23 4.31
CA LEU A 152 -18.47 10.47 3.76
C LEU A 152 -19.62 11.32 3.21
N GLY A 153 -19.71 12.54 3.73
CA GLY A 153 -20.82 13.45 3.44
C GLY A 153 -20.41 14.91 3.54
N MET A 154 -21.31 15.79 3.15
CA MET A 154 -21.13 17.25 3.24
C MET A 154 -22.09 17.81 4.29
N ASP A 155 -21.61 18.75 5.10
CA ASP A 155 -22.47 19.46 6.05
C ASP A 155 -23.50 20.32 5.29
N ILE A 156 -24.73 20.37 5.83
CA ILE A 156 -25.83 21.14 5.23
C ILE A 156 -25.64 22.65 5.47
N GLU A 157 -25.05 23.04 6.61
CA GLU A 157 -24.93 24.44 7.03
C GLU A 157 -23.95 25.26 6.17
N THR A 158 -22.99 24.61 5.50
CA THR A 158 -21.96 25.30 4.70
C THR A 158 -22.53 26.01 3.46
N ARG A 159 -23.80 25.81 3.10
CA ARG A 159 -24.45 26.53 1.99
C ARG A 159 -25.00 27.92 2.34
N ARG A 160 -24.99 28.36 3.61
CA ARG A 160 -25.62 29.64 4.01
C ARG A 160 -24.65 30.80 4.30
N SER A 161 -23.34 30.64 4.14
CA SER A 161 -22.40 31.77 4.25
C SER A 161 -22.20 32.49 2.92
N SER A 162 -23.28 33.04 2.37
CA SER A 162 -23.22 33.96 1.23
C SER A 162 -23.34 35.40 1.72
N VAL A 163 -22.38 35.88 2.52
CA VAL A 163 -22.25 37.30 2.86
C VAL A 163 -20.76 37.64 3.03
N SER A 164 -20.23 38.31 2.00
CA SER A 164 -19.12 39.29 2.01
C SER A 164 -17.91 39.07 2.93
N GLU A 165 -16.80 38.58 2.35
CA GLU A 165 -15.44 39.13 2.38
C GLU A 165 -14.47 38.11 1.73
N GLU A 166 -13.53 38.57 0.88
CA GLU A 166 -12.49 37.73 0.25
C GLU A 166 -11.44 37.30 1.30
N SER A 167 -11.86 36.58 2.33
CA SER A 167 -10.99 36.02 3.36
C SER A 167 -10.26 34.77 2.85
N GLU A 168 -9.05 34.49 3.35
CA GLU A 168 -8.34 33.22 3.11
C GLU A 168 -9.22 31.99 3.43
N ALA A 169 -10.16 32.15 4.37
CA ALA A 169 -11.14 31.13 4.73
C ALA A 169 -12.15 30.83 3.62
N SER A 170 -12.52 31.79 2.76
CA SER A 170 -13.45 31.55 1.65
C SER A 170 -12.77 30.81 0.49
N LYS A 171 -11.54 31.19 0.12
CA LYS A 171 -10.73 30.45 -0.87
C LYS A 171 -10.40 29.02 -0.42
N LEU A 172 -10.11 28.84 0.88
CA LEU A 172 -9.99 27.51 1.47
C LEU A 172 -11.30 26.74 1.35
N ASN A 173 -12.42 27.37 1.71
CA ASN A 173 -13.73 26.74 1.60
C ASN A 173 -14.05 26.37 0.16
N ASP A 174 -13.61 27.09 -0.86
CA ASP A 174 -13.85 26.69 -2.24
C ASP A 174 -13.07 25.42 -2.64
N ILE A 175 -11.81 25.29 -2.20
CA ILE A 175 -10.98 24.08 -2.43
C ILE A 175 -11.46 22.90 -1.56
N VAL A 176 -11.69 23.18 -0.27
CA VAL A 176 -12.14 22.21 0.74
C VAL A 176 -13.60 21.87 0.59
N ASN A 177 -14.44 22.65 -0.12
CA ASN A 177 -15.84 22.30 -0.40
C ASN A 177 -16.07 21.84 -1.85
N SER A 178 -15.02 21.76 -2.67
CA SER A 178 -15.11 21.11 -3.98
C SER A 178 -15.74 19.71 -3.84
N PRO A 179 -16.86 19.42 -4.53
CA PRO A 179 -17.58 18.16 -4.39
C PRO A 179 -16.85 16.97 -5.02
N GLU A 180 -15.81 17.21 -5.82
CA GLU A 180 -15.02 16.17 -6.51
C GLU A 180 -13.76 15.76 -5.74
N TYR A 181 -13.32 16.57 -4.78
CA TYR A 181 -12.12 16.26 -3.99
C TYR A 181 -12.50 15.48 -2.72
N PHE A 182 -11.88 14.32 -2.55
CA PHE A 182 -11.91 13.51 -1.34
C PHE A 182 -10.50 13.46 -0.75
N SER A 183 -10.34 13.78 0.52
CA SER A 183 -9.04 13.63 1.19
C SER A 183 -8.66 12.15 1.21
N PRO A 184 -7.46 11.77 0.71
CA PRO A 184 -6.93 10.42 0.88
C PRO A 184 -6.75 10.02 2.35
N TYR A 185 -6.76 10.98 3.27
CA TYR A 185 -6.55 10.79 4.70
C TYR A 185 -7.85 10.63 5.48
N ASP A 186 -9.01 10.83 4.83
CA ASP A 186 -10.33 10.46 5.35
C ASP A 186 -10.77 9.05 4.89
N ASP A 187 -9.96 8.37 4.07
CA ASP A 187 -10.24 7.04 3.52
C ASP A 187 -9.93 5.91 4.52
N LEU A 188 -10.77 4.85 4.54
CA LEU A 188 -10.54 3.68 5.40
C LEU A 188 -9.18 3.01 5.18
N ALA A 189 -8.67 2.96 3.94
CA ALA A 189 -7.38 2.35 3.64
C ALA A 189 -6.21 3.09 4.30
N PHE A 190 -6.38 4.37 4.66
CA PHE A 190 -5.42 5.13 5.44
C PHE A 190 -5.71 5.02 6.94
N ILE A 191 -6.93 5.33 7.37
CA ILE A 191 -7.29 5.43 8.79
C ILE A 191 -7.08 4.09 9.53
N MET A 192 -7.31 2.97 8.86
CA MET A 192 -7.21 1.63 9.48
C MET A 192 -5.78 1.08 9.54
N TYR A 193 -4.78 1.78 8.99
CA TYR A 193 -3.39 1.29 8.94
C TYR A 193 -2.36 2.27 9.49
N VAL A 194 -2.78 3.47 9.88
CA VAL A 194 -1.92 4.52 10.42
C VAL A 194 -2.33 4.84 11.85
N ASP A 195 -1.34 5.11 12.71
CA ASP A 195 -1.55 5.56 14.08
C ASP A 195 -2.53 6.74 14.15
N SER A 196 -3.47 6.69 15.10
CA SER A 196 -4.59 7.64 15.16
C SER A 196 -4.16 9.08 15.43
N ASP A 197 -3.09 9.29 16.19
CA ASP A 197 -2.59 10.63 16.51
C ASP A 197 -1.86 11.21 15.30
N ILE A 198 -1.01 10.40 14.66
CA ILE A 198 -0.36 10.77 13.41
C ILE A 198 -1.37 11.05 12.30
N ALA A 199 -2.44 10.25 12.19
CA ALA A 199 -3.51 10.46 11.20
C ALA A 199 -4.23 11.81 11.41
N LYS A 200 -4.44 12.25 12.66
CA LYS A 200 -4.97 13.59 12.96
C LYS A 200 -4.00 14.68 12.49
N ILE A 201 -2.72 14.56 12.85
CA ILE A 201 -1.69 15.53 12.47
C ILE A 201 -1.56 15.65 10.94
N ILE A 202 -1.59 14.52 10.22
CA ILE A 202 -1.52 14.51 8.76
C ILE A 202 -2.72 15.24 8.13
N ARG A 203 -3.93 15.08 8.68
CA ARG A 203 -5.12 15.83 8.21
C ARG A 203 -4.97 17.34 8.44
N ASP A 204 -4.46 17.74 9.60
CA ASP A 204 -4.21 19.15 9.90
C ASP A 204 -3.12 19.74 8.99
N MET A 205 -2.04 18.98 8.74
CA MET A 205 -1.00 19.36 7.79
C MET A 205 -1.52 19.45 6.35
N GLU A 206 -2.48 18.61 5.96
CA GLU A 206 -3.10 18.70 4.64
C GLU A 206 -3.86 20.02 4.47
N ILE A 207 -4.62 20.44 5.49
CA ILE A 207 -5.33 21.72 5.48
C ILE A 207 -4.34 22.88 5.36
N LYS A 208 -3.25 22.86 6.15
CA LYS A 208 -2.18 23.87 6.07
C LYS A 208 -1.46 23.88 4.74
N LYS A 209 -1.28 22.71 4.11
CA LYS A 209 -0.67 22.60 2.78
C LYS A 209 -1.55 23.27 1.75
N HIS A 210 -2.86 23.05 1.80
CA HIS A 210 -3.81 23.73 0.90
C HIS A 210 -3.79 25.25 1.13
N LEU A 211 -3.79 25.71 2.39
CA LEU A 211 -3.59 27.12 2.75
C LEU A 211 -2.31 27.71 2.16
N ALA A 212 -1.19 27.02 2.33
CA ALA A 212 0.10 27.45 1.82
C ALA A 212 0.11 27.57 0.29
N VAL A 213 -0.59 26.67 -0.42
CA VAL A 213 -0.76 26.76 -1.88
C VAL A 213 -1.60 27.97 -2.29
N ILE A 214 -2.70 28.25 -1.58
CA ILE A 214 -3.56 29.43 -1.83
C ILE A 214 -2.78 30.72 -1.62
N ASN A 215 -1.93 30.75 -0.59
CA ASN A 215 -1.12 31.90 -0.22
C ASN A 215 0.23 31.95 -0.94
N GLU A 216 0.43 31.14 -1.97
CA GLU A 216 1.65 31.08 -2.80
C GLU A 216 2.95 30.77 -2.02
N ARG A 217 2.82 30.25 -0.79
CA ARG A 217 3.91 29.75 0.06
C ARG A 217 4.33 28.34 -0.37
N PHE A 218 4.79 28.21 -1.61
CA PHE A 218 5.02 26.90 -2.23
C PHE A 218 6.13 26.08 -1.56
N GLN A 219 7.15 26.72 -0.98
CA GLN A 219 8.20 26.02 -0.24
C GLN A 219 7.64 25.39 1.04
N TYR A 220 6.82 26.13 1.78
CA TYR A 220 6.14 25.60 2.95
C TYR A 220 5.19 24.44 2.59
N ALA A 221 4.41 24.58 1.51
CA ALA A 221 3.55 23.51 1.00
C ALA A 221 4.36 22.24 0.64
N ARG A 222 5.56 22.40 0.05
CA ARG A 222 6.47 21.28 -0.25
C ARG A 222 7.00 20.62 1.01
N LYS A 223 7.42 21.39 2.01
CA LYS A 223 7.87 20.87 3.31
C LYS A 223 6.75 20.10 4.02
N LEU A 224 5.53 20.64 4.05
CA LEU A 224 4.35 19.95 4.59
C LEU A 224 4.07 18.63 3.86
N LYS A 225 4.12 18.62 2.52
CA LYS A 225 3.93 17.39 1.74
C LYS A 225 4.97 16.31 2.10
N ASN A 226 6.24 16.70 2.22
CA ASN A 226 7.32 15.77 2.58
C ASN A 226 7.16 15.26 4.02
N ALA A 227 6.83 16.15 4.95
CA ALA A 227 6.52 15.83 6.33
C ALA A 227 5.37 14.81 6.46
N MET A 228 4.26 15.05 5.75
CA MET A 228 3.12 14.13 5.74
C MET A 228 3.50 12.73 5.24
N ALA A 229 4.37 12.62 4.23
CA ALA A 229 4.85 11.34 3.73
C ALA A 229 5.70 10.58 4.77
N LYS A 230 6.63 11.28 5.43
CA LYS A 230 7.44 10.71 6.52
C LYS A 230 6.57 10.27 7.70
N LEU A 231 5.65 11.12 8.13
CA LEU A 231 4.72 10.85 9.21
C LEU A 231 3.84 9.64 8.91
N ARG A 232 3.37 9.47 7.67
CA ARG A 232 2.60 8.30 7.27
C ARG A 232 3.38 7.00 7.51
N THR A 233 4.62 6.92 7.02
CA THR A 233 5.48 5.75 7.22
C THR A 233 5.79 5.51 8.71
N ALA A 234 6.00 6.58 9.48
CA ALA A 234 6.19 6.47 10.92
C ALA A 234 4.93 5.95 11.64
N GLY A 235 3.74 6.39 11.21
CA GLY A 235 2.46 5.94 11.76
C GLY A 235 2.19 4.47 11.50
N GLU A 236 2.53 3.95 10.31
CA GLU A 236 2.46 2.51 10.02
C GLU A 236 3.40 1.70 10.94
N LYS A 237 4.58 2.24 11.26
CA LYS A 237 5.54 1.61 12.19
C LYS A 237 5.08 1.66 13.65
N LEU A 238 4.49 2.77 14.10
CA LEU A 238 3.91 2.89 15.44
C LEU A 238 2.79 1.87 15.66
N VAL A 239 1.96 1.63 14.65
CA VAL A 239 0.93 0.59 14.69
C VAL A 239 1.51 -0.79 14.93
N LYS A 240 2.65 -1.11 14.31
CA LYS A 240 3.35 -2.38 14.55
C LYS A 240 3.78 -2.52 16.01
N TYR A 241 4.40 -1.49 16.57
CA TYR A 241 4.80 -1.52 17.98
C TYR A 241 3.60 -1.63 18.92
N GLU A 242 2.48 -0.96 18.61
CA GLU A 242 1.25 -1.04 19.39
C GLU A 242 0.65 -2.45 19.37
N LEU A 243 0.74 -3.15 18.24
CA LEU A 243 0.30 -4.54 18.12
C LEU A 243 1.21 -5.51 18.90
N GLU A 244 2.53 -5.34 18.80
CA GLU A 244 3.51 -6.11 19.59
C GLU A 244 3.33 -5.90 21.09
N LYS A 245 3.05 -4.66 21.52
CA LYS A 245 2.75 -4.32 22.91
C LYS A 245 1.51 -5.06 23.41
N ARG A 246 0.41 -5.04 22.63
CA ARG A 246 -0.83 -5.74 22.99
C ARG A 246 -0.62 -7.25 23.08
N HIS A 247 0.12 -7.83 22.15
CA HIS A 247 0.43 -9.25 22.18
C HIS A 247 1.25 -9.63 23.43
N ALA A 248 2.23 -8.80 23.81
CA ALA A 248 2.97 -9.01 25.06
C ALA A 248 2.05 -8.95 26.30
N ILE A 249 1.07 -8.03 26.32
CA ILE A 249 0.07 -7.96 27.40
C ILE A 249 -0.80 -9.22 27.45
N GLU A 250 -1.22 -9.75 26.30
CA GLU A 250 -2.00 -10.99 26.20
C GLU A 250 -1.22 -12.22 26.70
N LEU A 251 0.10 -12.20 26.56
CA LEU A 251 1.01 -13.22 27.09
C LEU A 251 1.47 -12.95 28.53
N GLU A 252 0.93 -11.90 29.18
CA GLU A 252 1.31 -11.45 30.53
C GLU A 252 2.80 -11.07 30.67
N ASP A 253 3.48 -10.80 29.56
CA ASP A 253 4.86 -10.28 29.52
C ASP A 253 4.84 -8.74 29.66
N TYR A 254 4.60 -8.28 30.89
CA TYR A 254 4.48 -6.86 31.20
C TYR A 254 5.80 -6.09 31.03
N GLU A 255 6.95 -6.75 31.19
CA GLU A 255 8.26 -6.13 30.97
C GLU A 255 8.44 -5.77 29.50
N ARG A 256 8.15 -6.70 28.58
CA ARG A 256 8.19 -6.45 27.14
C ARG A 256 7.13 -5.43 26.71
N ALA A 257 5.94 -5.47 27.28
CA ALA A 257 4.91 -4.47 27.02
C ALA A 257 5.37 -3.06 27.44
N SER A 258 6.00 -2.94 28.61
CA SER A 258 6.56 -1.68 29.10
C SER A 258 7.68 -1.18 28.19
N PHE A 259 8.62 -2.05 27.80
CA PHE A 259 9.69 -1.71 26.87
C PHE A 259 9.13 -1.21 25.52
N LYS A 260 8.10 -1.89 24.99
CA LYS A 260 7.46 -1.48 23.73
C LYS A 260 6.77 -0.12 23.86
N LYS A 261 6.12 0.16 24.99
CA LYS A 261 5.55 1.48 25.27
C LYS A 261 6.61 2.58 25.24
N THR A 262 7.73 2.40 25.93
CA THR A 262 8.85 3.37 25.93
C THR A 262 9.45 3.53 24.53
N GLN A 263 9.65 2.43 23.81
CA GLN A 263 10.16 2.44 22.44
C GLN A 263 9.24 3.21 21.48
N MET A 264 7.91 3.10 21.65
CA MET A 264 6.94 3.87 20.88
C MET A 264 7.04 5.37 21.14
N GLU A 265 7.11 5.77 22.41
CA GLU A 265 7.19 7.17 22.82
C GLU A 265 8.48 7.82 22.34
N GLN A 266 9.62 7.13 22.52
CA GLN A 266 10.91 7.58 22.00
C GLN A 266 10.89 7.72 20.48
N PHE A 267 10.43 6.70 19.75
CA PHE A 267 10.36 6.75 18.29
C PHE A 267 9.42 7.87 17.79
N ARG A 268 8.31 8.11 18.49
CA ARG A 268 7.39 9.20 18.16
C ARG A 268 8.07 10.56 18.30
N ASN A 269 8.79 10.79 19.41
CA ASN A 269 9.53 12.03 19.65
C ASN A 269 10.64 12.25 18.60
N GLU A 270 11.43 11.22 18.30
CA GLU A 270 12.47 11.26 17.27
C GLU A 270 11.90 11.68 15.89
N VAL A 271 10.76 11.11 15.49
CA VAL A 271 10.10 11.46 14.23
C VAL A 271 9.58 12.90 14.25
N TYR A 272 9.05 13.36 15.38
CA TYR A 272 8.50 14.72 15.50
C TYR A 272 9.60 15.77 15.41
N GLU A 273 10.76 15.49 16.00
CA GLU A 273 11.98 16.30 15.87
C GLU A 273 12.52 16.27 14.43
N GLU A 274 12.62 15.09 13.79
CA GLU A 274 13.13 14.96 12.42
C GLU A 274 12.29 15.73 11.39
N VAL A 275 10.98 15.78 11.62
CA VAL A 275 10.04 16.51 10.76
C VAL A 275 9.93 17.99 11.15
N CYS A 276 10.57 18.43 12.25
CA CYS A 276 10.40 19.76 12.83
C CYS A 276 8.91 20.10 13.03
N MET A 277 8.15 19.17 13.63
CA MET A 277 6.68 19.23 13.70
C MET A 277 6.18 20.58 14.23
N GLU A 278 6.72 21.06 15.34
CA GLU A 278 6.26 22.32 15.98
C GLU A 278 6.41 23.52 15.04
N GLN A 279 7.53 23.59 14.31
CA GLN A 279 7.80 24.66 13.35
C GLN A 279 6.87 24.56 12.13
N LEU A 280 6.69 23.35 11.58
CA LEU A 280 5.81 23.13 10.42
C LEU A 280 4.33 23.29 10.76
N MET A 281 3.94 23.14 12.02
CA MET A 281 2.57 23.35 12.43
C MET A 281 2.25 24.83 12.63
N GLU A 282 3.21 25.75 12.72
CA GLU A 282 2.95 27.20 12.81
C GLU A 282 1.87 27.56 13.86
N ALA A 283 1.82 26.82 14.99
CA ALA A 283 0.78 27.01 16.01
C ALA A 283 0.84 28.40 16.65
N ASN A 284 2.02 29.02 16.63
CA ASN A 284 2.29 30.38 17.12
C ASN A 284 2.32 31.43 15.99
N GLY A 285 1.78 31.09 14.81
CA GLY A 285 1.76 31.96 13.63
C GLY A 285 2.84 31.62 12.59
N VAL A 286 2.85 32.43 11.53
CA VAL A 286 3.69 32.24 10.34
C VAL A 286 5.18 32.21 10.69
N CYS A 287 5.88 31.17 10.25
CA CYS A 287 7.32 31.02 10.45
C CYS A 287 8.08 31.24 9.12
N PRO A 288 8.86 32.32 8.96
CA PRO A 288 9.58 32.61 7.70
C PRO A 288 10.53 31.50 7.25
N LYS A 289 11.12 30.76 8.21
CA LYS A 289 12.01 29.60 7.92
C LYS A 289 11.32 28.49 7.12
N ASN A 290 9.99 28.42 7.18
CA ASN A 290 9.24 27.44 6.40
C ASN A 290 9.20 27.81 4.91
N ASP A 291 9.33 29.09 4.56
CA ASP A 291 9.33 29.59 3.19
C ASP A 291 10.73 29.61 2.56
N GLU A 292 11.78 29.53 3.37
CA GLU A 292 13.16 29.48 2.90
C GLU A 292 13.47 28.16 2.17
N SER A 293 14.26 28.25 1.10
CA SER A 293 14.74 27.07 0.38
C SER A 293 15.90 26.44 1.15
N SER A 294 15.70 25.24 1.70
CA SER A 294 16.77 24.46 2.30
C SER A 294 17.73 23.96 1.22
N ALA A 295 19.04 24.11 1.42
CA ALA A 295 20.05 23.61 0.47
C ALA A 295 19.97 22.08 0.24
N ASP A 296 19.37 21.35 1.19
CA ASP A 296 19.14 19.91 1.12
C ASP A 296 18.05 19.48 0.12
N ASP A 297 17.27 20.43 -0.44
CA ASP A 297 16.19 20.14 -1.39
C ASP A 297 16.67 19.83 -2.83
N ILE A 298 17.98 19.94 -3.09
CA ILE A 298 18.57 19.76 -4.42
C ILE A 298 18.84 18.28 -4.74
N ASP A 299 19.10 17.43 -3.75
CA ASP A 299 19.56 16.05 -4.00
C ASP A 299 18.44 14.99 -4.05
N GLY A 300 17.23 15.33 -3.60
CA GLY A 300 16.06 14.43 -3.65
C GLY A 300 15.28 14.43 -4.97
N ASN A 301 15.64 15.28 -5.94
CA ASN A 301 14.77 15.63 -7.07
C ASN A 301 14.89 14.71 -8.32
N ASN A 302 15.59 13.58 -8.23
CA ASN A 302 15.81 12.68 -9.37
C ASN A 302 14.86 11.46 -9.45
N GLN A 303 13.85 11.34 -8.58
CA GLN A 303 12.93 10.19 -8.62
C GLN A 303 11.48 10.48 -8.98
N ASN A 304 11.06 11.74 -9.22
CA ASN A 304 9.66 12.03 -9.55
C ASN A 304 9.48 13.08 -10.67
N LYS A 305 10.11 12.86 -11.83
CA LYS A 305 9.64 13.45 -13.09
C LYS A 305 8.67 12.51 -13.77
N ASN A 306 7.40 12.59 -13.37
CA ASN A 306 6.23 12.34 -14.20
C ASN A 306 5.00 12.46 -13.30
N LEU A 307 4.31 13.59 -13.37
CA LEU A 307 2.85 13.70 -13.34
C LEU A 307 2.49 15.17 -13.55
N LEU A 308 1.72 15.38 -14.62
CA LEU A 308 1.36 16.66 -15.22
C LEU A 308 0.43 17.48 -14.32
N SER A 309 0.67 18.79 -14.28
CA SER A 309 -0.30 19.79 -13.84
C SER A 309 -1.38 19.98 -14.93
N PRO A 310 -2.68 20.06 -14.59
CA PRO A 310 -3.70 20.48 -15.55
C PRO A 310 -3.73 22.01 -15.60
N VAL A 311 -3.29 22.59 -16.72
CA VAL A 311 -3.54 24.00 -17.04
C VAL A 311 -4.91 24.09 -17.72
N LEU A 312 -5.84 24.79 -17.07
CA LEU A 312 -7.09 25.25 -17.65
C LEU A 312 -6.85 26.61 -18.32
N THR A 313 -6.96 26.67 -19.65
CA THR A 313 -7.43 27.88 -20.35
C THR A 313 -8.24 27.49 -21.58
N LYS A 314 -9.52 27.87 -21.56
CA LYS A 314 -10.37 28.01 -22.75
C LYS A 314 -11.07 29.35 -22.62
N ASN A 315 -10.94 30.22 -23.61
CA ASN A 315 -12.08 30.77 -24.36
C ASN A 315 -11.65 31.69 -25.53
N PRO A 316 -12.57 31.97 -26.50
CA PRO A 316 -12.27 32.06 -27.93
C PRO A 316 -12.57 33.44 -28.57
N SER A 317 -12.08 33.70 -29.80
CA SER A 317 -12.83 34.37 -30.89
C SER A 317 -11.97 34.66 -32.15
N ASP A 318 -12.64 34.57 -33.31
CA ASP A 318 -12.43 35.24 -34.61
C ASP A 318 -11.54 34.70 -35.74
N SER A 319 -12.18 33.93 -36.65
CA SER A 319 -12.51 34.28 -38.06
C SER A 319 -11.45 34.97 -38.97
N ARG A 320 -10.99 34.28 -40.03
CA ARG A 320 -11.29 34.57 -41.48
C ARG A 320 -10.42 33.78 -42.48
N ARG A 321 -11.12 32.99 -43.33
CA ARG A 321 -11.06 32.77 -44.81
C ARG A 321 -9.72 32.60 -45.58
N VAL A 322 -9.56 31.44 -46.28
CA VAL A 322 -9.59 31.18 -47.76
C VAL A 322 -8.24 31.52 -48.48
N SER A 323 -7.56 30.66 -49.27
CA SER A 323 -7.96 29.93 -50.49
C SER A 323 -6.94 28.83 -50.91
N SER A 324 -7.45 27.74 -51.53
CA SER A 324 -6.73 26.76 -52.40
C SER A 324 -6.78 27.24 -53.89
N PRO A 325 -6.50 26.46 -54.98
CA PRO A 325 -5.96 25.08 -55.16
C PRO A 325 -5.01 24.88 -56.39
N ASN A 326 -4.49 23.66 -56.61
CA ASN A 326 -4.56 22.88 -57.89
C ASN A 326 -3.76 21.56 -57.78
N GLN A 327 -4.41 20.37 -57.88
CA GLN A 327 -4.70 19.56 -59.08
C GLN A 327 -3.43 18.96 -59.73
N THR A 328 -3.21 17.64 -59.79
CA THR A 328 -3.95 16.67 -60.63
C THR A 328 -3.53 15.21 -60.31
N SER A 329 -4.43 14.26 -60.58
CA SER A 329 -4.19 12.81 -60.85
C SER A 329 -4.82 12.50 -62.24
N PRO A 330 -4.99 11.26 -62.78
CA PRO A 330 -4.58 9.91 -62.36
C PRO A 330 -4.14 8.92 -63.50
N ALA A 331 -3.71 7.71 -63.11
CA ALA A 331 -3.92 6.36 -63.68
C ALA A 331 -3.67 6.00 -65.20
N HIS A 332 -2.89 4.93 -65.48
CA HIS A 332 -3.33 3.65 -66.12
C HIS A 332 -2.16 2.68 -66.48
N LEU A 333 -2.42 1.36 -66.33
CA LEU A 333 -1.66 0.14 -66.78
C LEU A 333 -1.83 -0.14 -68.30
N PRO A 334 -1.31 -1.23 -68.96
CA PRO A 334 -0.17 -2.16 -68.74
C PRO A 334 0.67 -2.58 -70.02
N ARG A 335 1.70 -3.45 -69.85
CA ARG A 335 2.01 -4.70 -70.65
C ARG A 335 3.24 -4.77 -71.62
N HIS A 336 4.10 -5.77 -71.31
CA HIS A 336 5.04 -6.63 -72.10
C HIS A 336 6.14 -6.07 -73.03
N GLN A 337 7.39 -6.56 -72.86
CA GLN A 337 8.06 -7.54 -73.76
C GLN A 337 9.45 -7.99 -73.22
N SER A 338 9.78 -9.27 -73.39
CA SER A 338 11.12 -9.91 -73.22
C SER A 338 11.73 -10.15 -74.64
N PRO A 339 12.96 -10.69 -74.90
CA PRO A 339 13.49 -11.94 -74.27
C PRO A 339 15.05 -12.21 -74.27
N LYS A 340 15.41 -13.42 -73.76
CA LYS A 340 16.58 -14.31 -74.07
C LYS A 340 17.95 -13.99 -73.41
N THR A 341 18.80 -14.91 -72.89
CA THR A 341 19.09 -16.37 -73.06
C THR A 341 19.94 -16.96 -71.90
N GLY A 342 19.85 -18.28 -71.64
CA GLY A 342 21.02 -19.12 -71.26
C GLY A 342 21.01 -19.86 -69.90
N SER A 343 20.81 -21.19 -69.92
CA SER A 343 20.94 -22.17 -68.80
C SER A 343 22.29 -22.93 -68.87
N PRO A 344 22.60 -24.06 -68.14
CA PRO A 344 22.03 -24.70 -66.93
C PRO A 344 23.10 -25.32 -65.94
N SER A 345 22.62 -26.21 -65.04
CA SER A 345 23.30 -27.29 -64.27
C SER A 345 23.90 -26.95 -62.91
N THR A 346 23.85 -27.75 -61.83
CA THR A 346 23.38 -29.13 -61.46
C THR A 346 23.53 -29.16 -59.91
N GLY A 347 22.79 -29.86 -59.04
CA GLY A 347 22.12 -31.15 -59.12
C GLY A 347 21.41 -31.47 -57.78
N SER A 348 20.39 -32.31 -57.87
CA SER A 348 19.52 -32.88 -56.81
C SER A 348 20.17 -34.17 -56.21
N PRO A 349 19.54 -35.05 -55.38
CA PRO A 349 18.13 -35.15 -54.98
C PRO A 349 17.78 -35.65 -53.55
N THR A 350 16.46 -35.71 -53.38
CA THR A 350 15.48 -36.10 -52.34
C THR A 350 15.39 -37.59 -51.96
N ASN A 351 14.91 -37.92 -50.74
CA ASN A 351 13.84 -38.93 -50.41
C ASN A 351 13.63 -38.99 -48.87
N ILE A 352 12.48 -38.77 -48.19
CA ILE A 352 11.07 -39.22 -48.26
C ILE A 352 10.77 -40.54 -47.49
N GLN A 353 9.93 -40.37 -46.44
CA GLN A 353 8.93 -41.29 -45.83
C GLN A 353 9.40 -42.49 -44.95
N THR A 354 8.73 -42.95 -43.88
CA THR A 354 7.37 -42.70 -43.33
C THR A 354 7.17 -43.28 -41.90
N SER A 355 6.11 -42.78 -41.25
CA SER A 355 5.26 -43.42 -40.19
C SER A 355 5.66 -43.22 -38.71
N ARG A 356 4.76 -43.03 -37.72
CA ARG A 356 3.29 -43.04 -37.63
C ARG A 356 2.86 -42.46 -36.26
N SER A 357 1.60 -41.98 -36.18
CA SER A 357 0.79 -41.73 -34.97
C SER A 357 1.12 -40.46 -34.15
N GLY A 358 0.19 -39.58 -33.77
CA GLY A 358 -1.26 -39.54 -33.91
C GLY A 358 -1.77 -38.32 -33.13
N SER A 359 -2.46 -37.41 -33.80
CA SER A 359 -3.07 -36.22 -33.20
C SER A 359 -4.50 -36.55 -32.75
N PHE A 360 -4.93 -36.01 -31.61
CA PHE A 360 -6.33 -35.61 -31.43
C PHE A 360 -6.41 -34.13 -31.08
N ARG A 361 -6.73 -33.35 -32.12
CA ARG A 361 -7.39 -32.04 -32.03
C ARG A 361 -8.83 -32.21 -31.54
N ARG A 362 -9.37 -31.16 -30.93
CA ARG A 362 -10.60 -30.41 -31.34
C ARG A 362 -10.98 -29.43 -30.21
N ARG A 363 -11.63 -28.29 -30.42
CA ARG A 363 -11.78 -27.29 -31.51
C ARG A 363 -12.69 -26.21 -30.89
N ASN A 364 -12.29 -24.95 -31.06
CA ASN A 364 -12.96 -23.65 -30.88
C ASN A 364 -14.44 -23.58 -30.47
N LYS A 365 -14.77 -22.57 -29.64
CA LYS A 365 -15.81 -21.58 -30.01
C LYS A 365 -15.59 -20.22 -29.32
N SER A 366 -15.69 -19.18 -30.13
CA SER A 366 -15.47 -17.77 -29.87
C SER A 366 -16.64 -17.11 -29.14
N ALA A 367 -16.37 -16.14 -28.26
CA ALA A 367 -17.29 -15.07 -27.90
C ALA A 367 -16.52 -13.77 -27.58
N GLY A 368 -16.71 -12.76 -28.44
CA GLY A 368 -16.65 -11.32 -28.12
C GLY A 368 -15.41 -10.75 -27.43
N ALA A 369 -14.30 -10.59 -28.16
CA ALA A 369 -13.27 -9.64 -27.76
C ALA A 369 -13.75 -8.21 -28.09
N ILE A 370 -14.37 -7.54 -27.12
CA ILE A 370 -14.47 -6.08 -27.12
C ILE A 370 -13.05 -5.58 -26.81
N VAL A 371 -12.48 -4.83 -27.75
CA VAL A 371 -11.19 -4.16 -27.57
C VAL A 371 -11.37 -3.10 -26.48
N LYS A 372 -11.07 -3.46 -25.23
CA LYS A 372 -11.03 -2.53 -24.10
C LYS A 372 -9.77 -1.65 -24.23
N SER A 373 -9.96 -0.36 -23.98
CA SER A 373 -8.89 0.64 -24.00
C SER A 373 -7.76 0.26 -23.04
N THR A 374 -6.51 0.52 -23.43
CA THR A 374 -5.28 0.25 -22.67
C THR A 374 -5.28 0.85 -21.26
N TYR A 375 -6.20 1.77 -20.98
CA TYR A 375 -6.43 2.41 -19.69
C TYR A 375 -7.21 1.53 -18.69
N GLU A 376 -8.26 0.80 -19.11
CA GLU A 376 -9.05 -0.08 -18.22
C GLU A 376 -8.24 -1.29 -17.72
N MET A 377 -7.25 -1.73 -18.49
CA MET A 377 -6.36 -2.84 -18.13
C MET A 377 -5.34 -2.48 -17.03
N TYR A 378 -5.23 -1.19 -16.68
CA TYR A 378 -4.38 -0.69 -15.59
C TYR A 378 -5.12 -0.63 -14.25
N GLU A 379 -6.44 -0.46 -14.21
CA GLU A 379 -7.22 -0.45 -12.95
C GLU A 379 -7.50 -1.85 -12.40
N GLU A 380 -7.63 -2.88 -13.25
CA GLU A 380 -7.92 -4.26 -12.80
C GLU A 380 -6.70 -5.05 -12.30
N LYS A 381 -5.49 -4.48 -12.38
CA LYS A 381 -4.29 -5.12 -11.80
C LYS A 381 -4.12 -4.66 -10.35
N PRO A 382 -4.24 -5.54 -9.35
CA PRO A 382 -3.93 -5.16 -7.98
C PRO A 382 -2.48 -4.65 -7.93
N LEU A 383 -2.33 -3.41 -7.44
CA LEU A 383 -1.05 -2.72 -7.31
C LEU A 383 -0.05 -3.60 -6.56
N PRO A 384 1.20 -3.77 -7.02
CA PRO A 384 2.21 -4.59 -6.35
C PRO A 384 2.45 -4.22 -4.88
N ALA A 385 2.21 -2.96 -4.52
CA ALA A 385 2.32 -2.44 -3.15
C ALA A 385 1.29 -3.04 -2.17
N LEU A 386 0.12 -3.48 -2.65
CA LEU A 386 -0.88 -4.16 -1.81
C LEU A 386 -0.55 -5.64 -1.55
N ARG A 387 0.42 -6.24 -2.27
CA ARG A 387 0.82 -7.63 -2.03
C ARG A 387 1.76 -7.78 -0.83
N HIS A 388 2.34 -6.69 -0.34
CA HIS A 388 3.37 -6.67 0.69
C HIS A 388 3.06 -5.62 1.76
N SER A 389 1.82 -5.55 2.28
CA SER A 389 1.69 -4.91 3.58
C SER A 389 2.44 -5.78 4.58
N GLN A 390 3.52 -5.25 5.17
CA GLN A 390 4.32 -5.95 6.18
C GLN A 390 3.46 -6.38 7.39
N THR A 391 2.30 -5.76 7.57
CA THR A 391 1.29 -6.13 8.58
C THR A 391 0.61 -7.48 8.30
N ASN A 392 0.40 -7.85 7.03
CA ASN A 392 -0.08 -9.20 6.67
C ASN A 392 0.98 -10.27 6.92
N GLU A 393 2.26 -9.91 6.86
CA GLU A 393 3.39 -10.78 7.21
C GLU A 393 3.48 -10.97 8.74
N PHE A 394 3.23 -9.91 9.52
CA PHE A 394 3.16 -9.98 10.98
C PHE A 394 1.96 -10.78 11.51
N LEU A 395 0.76 -10.59 10.95
CA LEU A 395 -0.41 -11.44 11.27
C LEU A 395 -0.14 -12.91 10.93
N ARG A 396 0.71 -13.16 9.94
CA ARG A 396 1.21 -14.50 9.59
C ARG A 396 2.16 -15.07 10.64
N GLU A 397 3.01 -14.23 11.24
CA GLU A 397 3.98 -14.64 12.26
C GLU A 397 3.31 -14.90 13.63
N CYS A 398 2.28 -14.13 14.01
CA CYS A 398 1.54 -14.37 15.25
C CYS A 398 0.64 -15.62 15.24
N GLN A 399 0.32 -16.17 14.06
CA GLN A 399 -0.55 -17.36 13.93
C GLN A 399 0.22 -18.68 13.79
N LEU A 400 1.56 -18.65 13.79
CA LEU A 400 2.39 -19.85 13.73
C LEU A 400 2.91 -20.17 15.13
N GLU A 401 2.29 -21.18 15.75
CA GLU A 401 2.86 -21.94 16.88
C GLU A 401 4.27 -22.45 16.52
N PRO A 402 5.19 -22.56 17.50
CA PRO A 402 6.62 -22.72 17.26
C PRO A 402 7.00 -24.18 17.03
N GLU A 403 6.57 -24.77 15.92
CA GLU A 403 7.02 -26.13 15.57
C GLU A 403 7.60 -26.21 14.15
N TYR A 404 8.88 -26.61 14.12
CA TYR A 404 9.76 -26.92 12.99
C TYR A 404 10.34 -25.73 12.19
N LYS A 405 11.50 -25.25 12.66
CA LYS A 405 12.50 -24.58 11.80
C LYS A 405 12.92 -25.54 10.69
N VAL A 406 12.29 -25.45 9.52
CA VAL A 406 12.78 -26.12 8.31
C VAL A 406 13.96 -25.31 7.78
N THR A 407 15.17 -25.70 8.17
CA THR A 407 16.42 -25.16 7.59
C THR A 407 16.40 -25.36 6.07
N SER A 408 16.53 -24.27 5.30
CA SER A 408 16.56 -24.32 3.84
C SER A 408 17.86 -24.97 3.37
N LYS A 409 17.78 -26.21 2.85
CA LYS A 409 18.95 -26.95 2.35
C LYS A 409 19.36 -26.44 0.97
N LEU A 410 20.65 -26.18 0.77
CA LEU A 410 21.22 -25.82 -0.54
C LEU A 410 20.98 -26.93 -1.58
N THR A 411 20.50 -26.56 -2.78
CA THR A 411 20.40 -27.50 -3.91
C THR A 411 21.79 -27.89 -4.43
N GLU A 412 21.90 -29.02 -5.14
CA GLU A 412 23.20 -29.49 -5.66
C GLU A 412 23.86 -28.47 -6.62
N ARG A 413 23.05 -27.72 -7.37
CA ARG A 413 23.51 -26.63 -8.23
C ARG A 413 24.08 -25.47 -7.42
N GLU A 414 23.44 -25.11 -6.33
CA GLU A 414 23.87 -24.02 -5.45
C GLU A 414 25.12 -24.40 -4.67
N LYS A 415 25.24 -25.66 -4.21
CA LYS A 415 26.45 -26.18 -3.59
C LYS A 415 27.67 -26.10 -4.53
N LYS A 416 27.48 -26.42 -5.82
CA LYS A 416 28.54 -26.27 -6.83
C LYS A 416 28.93 -24.81 -7.06
N GLN A 417 27.97 -23.89 -7.07
CA GLN A 417 28.24 -22.45 -7.24
C GLN A 417 28.91 -21.82 -6.01
N ALA A 418 28.51 -22.25 -4.81
CA ALA A 418 29.02 -21.73 -3.54
C ALA A 418 30.19 -22.55 -2.97
N ALA A 419 30.86 -23.38 -3.78
CA ALA A 419 31.90 -24.30 -3.31
C ALA A 419 33.03 -23.58 -2.55
N LEU A 420 33.44 -22.40 -3.01
CA LEU A 420 34.47 -21.60 -2.35
C LEU A 420 34.00 -21.03 -0.99
N PRO A 421 32.84 -20.33 -0.90
CA PRO A 421 32.27 -19.95 0.39
C PRO A 421 32.03 -21.10 1.37
N ILE A 422 31.52 -22.25 0.88
CA ILE A 422 31.25 -23.43 1.72
C ILE A 422 32.56 -23.98 2.29
N LEU A 423 33.61 -24.02 1.48
CA LEU A 423 34.93 -24.46 1.93
C LEU A 423 35.52 -23.54 3.00
N VAL A 424 35.23 -22.23 2.94
CA VAL A 424 35.83 -21.23 3.84
C VAL A 424 35.04 -21.01 5.12
N PHE A 425 33.71 -20.90 5.04
CA PHE A 425 32.83 -20.54 6.16
C PHE A 425 31.86 -21.66 6.57
N GLY A 426 31.94 -22.80 5.91
CA GLY A 426 31.07 -23.94 6.18
C GLY A 426 29.70 -23.86 5.52
N ASN A 427 29.03 -25.02 5.45
CA ASN A 427 27.73 -25.16 4.81
C ASN A 427 26.63 -24.38 5.57
N ASP A 428 26.65 -24.41 6.90
CA ASP A 428 25.60 -23.84 7.75
C ASP A 428 25.50 -22.32 7.64
N LEU A 429 26.64 -21.63 7.48
CA LEU A 429 26.65 -20.19 7.24
C LEU A 429 26.16 -19.88 5.83
N VAL A 430 26.63 -20.62 4.82
CA VAL A 430 26.27 -20.38 3.42
C VAL A 430 24.80 -20.66 3.15
N GLU A 431 24.19 -21.67 3.79
CA GLU A 431 22.76 -21.99 3.64
C GLU A 431 21.86 -20.77 3.93
N LYS A 432 22.26 -19.92 4.89
CA LYS A 432 21.53 -18.71 5.26
C LYS A 432 21.45 -17.69 4.14
N PHE A 433 22.52 -17.54 3.34
CA PHE A 433 22.54 -16.66 2.18
C PHE A 433 21.65 -17.16 1.03
N TYR A 434 21.26 -18.44 1.07
CA TYR A 434 20.39 -19.08 0.08
C TYR A 434 18.96 -19.32 0.60
N SER A 435 18.68 -19.00 1.86
CA SER A 435 17.33 -19.09 2.42
C SER A 435 16.35 -18.19 1.68
N LYS A 436 15.07 -18.54 1.73
CA LYS A 436 13.99 -17.66 1.26
C LYS A 436 13.57 -16.64 2.33
N HIS A 437 13.90 -16.89 3.58
CA HIS A 437 13.55 -16.02 4.71
C HIS A 437 14.60 -14.93 4.90
N TYR A 438 14.15 -13.69 5.12
CA TYR A 438 15.04 -12.55 5.33
C TYR A 438 15.83 -12.67 6.65
N CYS A 439 15.18 -13.11 7.74
CA CYS A 439 15.82 -13.25 9.05
C CYS A 439 17.04 -14.18 9.02
N ASP A 440 16.99 -15.26 8.23
CA ASP A 440 18.13 -16.16 8.05
C ASP A 440 19.30 -15.44 7.37
N LYS A 441 19.02 -14.63 6.33
CA LYS A 441 20.05 -13.87 5.61
C LYS A 441 20.69 -12.80 6.50
N GLU A 442 19.91 -12.13 7.34
CA GLU A 442 20.40 -11.17 8.31
C GLU A 442 21.32 -11.84 9.34
N ASP A 443 20.93 -12.99 9.90
CA ASP A 443 21.78 -13.79 10.77
C ASP A 443 23.04 -14.29 10.03
N GLY A 444 22.92 -14.69 8.76
CA GLY A 444 24.06 -15.04 7.91
C GLY A 444 25.07 -13.89 7.73
N LEU A 445 24.58 -12.66 7.54
CA LEU A 445 25.42 -11.47 7.41
C LEU A 445 26.09 -11.06 8.72
N ASN A 446 25.37 -11.16 9.84
CA ASN A 446 25.95 -10.90 11.16
C ASN A 446 27.05 -11.92 11.48
N ARG A 447 26.83 -13.20 11.21
CA ARG A 447 27.87 -14.23 11.41
C ARG A 447 29.07 -14.04 10.50
N LEU A 448 28.85 -13.70 9.22
CA LEU A 448 29.96 -13.40 8.30
C LEU A 448 30.78 -12.21 8.79
N LYS A 449 30.13 -11.16 9.31
CA LYS A 449 30.81 -10.02 9.92
C LYS A 449 31.64 -10.45 11.13
N ASP A 450 31.08 -11.23 12.03
CA ASP A 450 31.76 -11.68 13.24
C ASP A 450 32.98 -12.57 12.91
N GLU A 451 32.85 -13.47 11.93
CA GLU A 451 33.97 -14.29 11.43
C GLU A 451 35.07 -13.45 10.78
N LEU A 452 34.72 -12.39 10.05
CA LEU A 452 35.69 -11.49 9.45
C LEU A 452 36.38 -10.58 10.48
N LEU A 453 35.68 -10.22 11.56
CA LEU A 453 36.24 -9.46 12.68
C LEU A 453 37.15 -10.32 13.56
N ALA A 454 36.82 -11.60 13.71
CA ALA A 454 37.61 -12.58 14.46
C ALA A 454 38.70 -13.27 13.61
N TYR A 455 39.12 -12.67 12.50
CA TYR A 455 40.07 -13.28 11.58
C TYR A 455 41.41 -13.60 12.25
N ASP A 456 41.77 -14.88 12.26
CA ASP A 456 43.03 -15.41 12.77
C ASP A 456 43.67 -16.31 11.70
N SER A 457 44.88 -15.95 11.27
CA SER A 457 45.64 -16.68 10.25
C SER A 457 46.01 -18.10 10.65
N SER A 458 45.93 -18.45 11.94
CA SER A 458 46.15 -19.80 12.45
C SER A 458 44.91 -20.72 12.38
N ARG A 459 43.71 -20.13 12.34
CA ARG A 459 42.42 -20.86 12.37
C ARG A 459 41.64 -20.77 11.06
N MET A 460 41.92 -19.77 10.24
CA MET A 460 41.20 -19.50 9.00
C MET A 460 42.05 -19.73 7.76
N HIS A 461 41.39 -19.78 6.60
CA HIS A 461 42.10 -19.84 5.33
C HIS A 461 42.88 -18.54 5.04
N ALA A 462 43.83 -18.63 4.11
CA ALA A 462 44.65 -17.51 3.67
C ALA A 462 43.80 -16.26 3.37
N PRO A 463 44.27 -15.04 3.72
CA PRO A 463 43.45 -13.82 3.68
C PRO A 463 42.78 -13.60 2.32
N ASN A 464 43.52 -13.83 1.23
CA ASN A 464 43.02 -13.70 -0.14
C ASN A 464 41.90 -14.69 -0.48
N LYS A 465 41.95 -15.90 0.06
CA LYS A 465 40.92 -16.93 -0.14
C LYS A 465 39.66 -16.60 0.66
N THR A 466 39.83 -16.14 1.90
CA THR A 466 38.75 -15.70 2.79
C THR A 466 38.05 -14.46 2.25
N ALA A 467 38.81 -13.49 1.75
CA ALA A 467 38.31 -12.30 1.07
C ALA A 467 37.46 -12.64 -0.15
N ARG A 468 37.94 -13.54 -1.03
CA ARG A 468 37.18 -13.97 -2.22
C ARG A 468 35.89 -14.69 -1.87
N ALA A 469 35.90 -15.52 -0.83
CA ALA A 469 34.69 -16.17 -0.32
C ALA A 469 33.67 -15.16 0.24
N ALA A 470 34.13 -14.17 1.02
CA ALA A 470 33.27 -13.14 1.59
C ALA A 470 32.65 -12.26 0.51
N ILE A 471 33.45 -11.81 -0.46
CA ILE A 471 32.99 -11.00 -1.60
C ILE A 471 31.91 -11.74 -2.39
N PHE A 472 32.05 -13.06 -2.58
CA PHE A 472 31.03 -13.85 -3.26
C PHE A 472 29.67 -13.82 -2.52
N LEU A 473 29.68 -14.02 -1.20
CA LEU A 473 28.47 -13.99 -0.38
C LEU A 473 27.83 -12.60 -0.37
N LEU A 474 28.64 -11.54 -0.18
CA LEU A 474 28.20 -10.15 -0.21
C LEU A 474 27.58 -9.77 -1.57
N HIS A 475 28.25 -10.13 -2.67
CA HIS A 475 27.74 -9.87 -4.02
C HIS A 475 26.42 -10.62 -4.30
N ARG A 476 26.22 -11.80 -3.73
CA ARG A 476 24.94 -12.51 -3.84
C ARG A 476 23.84 -11.81 -3.04
N SER A 477 24.11 -11.33 -1.83
CA SER A 477 23.14 -10.54 -1.05
C SER A 477 22.81 -9.20 -1.70
N LEU A 478 23.73 -8.59 -2.46
CA LEU A 478 23.47 -7.35 -3.21
C LEU A 478 22.46 -7.49 -4.35
N ARG A 479 22.28 -8.72 -4.87
CA ARG A 479 21.29 -9.00 -5.94
C ARG A 479 19.91 -9.36 -5.39
N ASP A 480 19.73 -9.31 -4.07
CA ASP A 480 18.45 -9.60 -3.44
C ASP A 480 17.50 -8.38 -3.51
N LYS A 481 16.20 -8.65 -3.59
CA LYS A 481 15.15 -7.63 -3.77
C LYS A 481 14.80 -6.90 -2.46
N VAL A 482 15.38 -7.29 -1.34
CA VAL A 482 15.05 -6.77 0.00
C VAL A 482 16.04 -5.68 0.43
N PHE A 483 15.56 -4.43 0.50
CA PHE A 483 16.35 -3.22 0.75
C PHE A 483 17.12 -3.22 2.08
N LEU A 484 16.61 -3.89 3.12
CA LEU A 484 17.26 -3.97 4.44
C LEU A 484 18.60 -4.73 4.41
N CYS A 485 18.84 -5.63 3.45
CA CYS A 485 20.16 -6.25 3.29
C CYS A 485 21.22 -5.18 3.00
N ILE A 486 20.93 -4.15 2.21
CA ILE A 486 21.88 -3.16 1.71
C ILE A 486 22.52 -2.32 2.85
N VAL A 487 21.77 -2.03 3.92
CA VAL A 487 22.26 -1.27 5.08
C VAL A 487 23.26 -2.09 5.90
N TRP A 488 22.99 -3.38 6.11
CA TRP A 488 23.92 -4.30 6.76
C TRP A 488 25.14 -4.60 5.87
N GLN A 489 24.97 -4.62 4.54
CA GLN A 489 26.07 -4.75 3.58
C GLN A 489 27.07 -3.61 3.70
N MET A 490 26.63 -2.34 3.79
CA MET A 490 27.55 -1.20 3.88
C MET A 490 28.38 -1.24 5.17
N LYS A 491 27.77 -1.67 6.30
CA LYS A 491 28.50 -1.88 7.56
C LYS A 491 29.51 -3.02 7.44
N SER A 492 29.14 -4.14 6.80
CA SER A 492 30.04 -5.28 6.63
C SER A 492 31.18 -5.01 5.64
N LEU A 493 30.94 -4.23 4.57
CA LEU A 493 31.97 -3.77 3.64
C LEU A 493 32.94 -2.79 4.30
N GLY A 494 32.45 -1.89 5.15
CA GLY A 494 33.28 -0.98 5.94
C GLY A 494 34.22 -1.74 6.89
N CYS A 495 33.71 -2.76 7.59
CA CYS A 495 34.54 -3.63 8.43
C CYS A 495 35.54 -4.47 7.61
N PHE A 496 35.14 -4.94 6.43
CA PHE A 496 36.02 -5.71 5.53
C PHE A 496 37.18 -4.88 4.97
N LEU A 497 36.92 -3.65 4.54
CA LEU A 497 37.96 -2.72 4.09
C LEU A 497 38.92 -2.32 5.23
N TYR A 498 38.40 -2.15 6.44
CA TYR A 498 39.20 -1.88 7.64
C TYR A 498 40.09 -3.07 8.03
N SER A 499 39.57 -4.30 7.91
CA SER A 499 40.31 -5.54 8.17
C SER A 499 41.43 -5.78 7.13
N LEU A 500 41.16 -5.51 5.84
CA LEU A 500 42.19 -5.59 4.79
C LEU A 500 43.30 -4.55 4.98
N TYR A 501 42.95 -3.32 5.38
CA TYR A 501 43.92 -2.26 5.71
C TYR A 501 44.85 -2.65 6.88
N LEU A 502 44.31 -3.32 7.90
CA LEU A 502 45.10 -3.84 9.03
C LEU A 502 45.96 -5.07 8.65
N ALA A 503 45.50 -5.90 7.71
CA ALA A 503 46.22 -7.09 7.25
C ALA A 503 47.42 -6.78 6.32
N GLU A 504 47.42 -5.66 5.60
CA GLU A 504 48.58 -5.19 4.80
C GLU A 504 49.63 -4.44 5.63
N SER A 505 49.26 -3.93 6.82
CA SER A 505 50.15 -3.17 7.70
C SER A 505 51.35 -3.91 8.36
N PRO A 506 51.45 -5.25 8.43
CA PRO A 506 52.64 -5.89 8.99
C PRO A 506 53.88 -5.77 8.09
N GLN A 507 53.71 -5.55 6.78
CA GLN A 507 54.86 -5.49 5.85
C GLN A 507 55.49 -4.11 5.72
N GLN A 508 54.81 -3.03 6.13
CA GLN A 508 55.40 -1.68 6.16
C GLN A 508 56.18 -1.36 7.44
N LYS A 509 55.96 -2.08 8.55
CA LYS A 509 56.72 -1.89 9.79
C LYS A 509 58.13 -2.52 9.79
N LEU A 510 58.54 -3.17 8.70
CA LEU A 510 59.90 -3.72 8.51
C LEU A 510 60.80 -2.86 7.61
N LEU A 511 60.31 -1.70 7.14
CA LEU A 511 61.09 -0.74 6.34
C LEU A 511 61.39 0.57 7.08
N GLU A 512 60.94 0.70 8.34
CA GLU A 512 61.28 1.81 9.25
C GLU A 512 61.87 1.32 10.60
N ALA A 513 62.43 0.10 10.63
CA ALA A 513 63.18 -0.43 11.77
C ALA A 513 64.65 -0.66 11.43
#